data_AF-A0A7A6VKR3-F1
#
_entry.id   AF-A0A7A6VKR3-F1
#
_cell.length_a   1.000
_cell.length_b   1.000
_cell.length_c   1.000
_cell.angle_alpha   90.00
_cell.angle_beta   90.00
_cell.angle_gamma   90.00
#
_symmetry.space_group_name_H-M   'P 1'
#
loop_
_entity.id
_entity.type
_entity.pdbx_description
1 polymer ?
#
loop_
_entity_poly.entity_id
_entity_poly.type
_entity_poly.pdbx_seq_one_letter_code
_entity_poly.pdbx_strand_id
1 'polypeptide(L)' 'LGEWVKDKLARFQQPVRWLTLPPELKNGGIKISRQALKEWVQRQD' A
#
# COMPACT_ATOMS: atom_id res chain seq x y z
N LEU A 1 0.05 11.66 -7.88
CA LEU A 1 0.96 10.63 -7.31
C LEU A 1 1.69 9.85 -8.40
N GLY A 2 0.98 9.23 -9.35
CA GLY A 2 1.59 8.44 -10.43
C GLY A 2 2.66 9.17 -11.23
N GLU A 3 2.45 10.43 -11.62
CA GLU A 3 3.46 11.19 -12.37
C GLU A 3 4.67 11.59 -11.52
N TRP A 4 4.44 11.95 -10.25
CA TRP A 4 5.50 12.35 -9.32
C TRP A 4 6.49 11.21 -9.03
N VAL A 5 6.06 9.95 -9.08
CA VAL A 5 6.96 8.80 -8.87
C VAL A 5 7.74 8.39 -10.12
N LYS A 6 7.34 8.85 -11.33
CA LYS A 6 7.95 8.39 -12.58
C LYS A 6 9.42 8.78 -12.74
N ASP A 7 9.83 9.93 -12.20
CA ASP A 7 11.23 10.36 -12.21
C ASP A 7 12.06 9.77 -11.06
N LYS A 8 11.41 9.16 -10.06
CA LYS A 8 12.03 8.71 -8.80
C LYS A 8 12.18 7.21 -8.67
N LEU A 9 11.32 6.46 -9.35
CA LEU A 9 11.24 5.02 -9.26
C LEU A 9 11.42 4.39 -10.64
N ALA A 10 12.24 3.34 -10.70
CA ALA A 10 12.28 2.46 -11.86
C ALA A 10 10.88 1.87 -12.12
N ARG A 11 10.56 1.57 -13.37
CA ARG A 11 9.19 1.17 -13.78
C ARG A 11 8.61 0.03 -12.94
N PHE A 12 9.42 -0.96 -12.55
CA PHE A 12 8.99 -2.12 -11.75
C PHE A 12 8.69 -1.81 -10.28
N GLN A 13 9.12 -0.66 -9.77
CA GLN A 13 8.84 -0.21 -8.40
C GLN A 13 7.63 0.71 -8.34
N GLN A 14 7.12 1.17 -9.47
CA GLN A 14 5.99 2.12 -9.52
C GLN A 14 4.71 1.41 -9.08
N PRO A 15 3.97 1.96 -8.09
CA PRO A 15 2.71 1.37 -7.66
C PRO A 15 1.69 1.34 -8.80
N VAL A 16 1.08 0.18 -9.01
CA VAL A 16 -0.02 0.01 -9.98
C VAL A 16 -1.37 0.50 -9.44
N ARG A 17 -1.53 0.53 -8.11
CA ARG A 17 -2.73 0.99 -7.41
C ARG A 17 -2.32 1.82 -6.19
N TRP A 18 -3.10 2.87 -5.91
CA TRP A 18 -2.92 3.73 -4.74
C TRP A 18 -4.16 3.56 -3.86
N LEU A 19 -4.02 2.87 -2.73
CA LEU A 19 -5.13 2.54 -1.84
C LEU A 19 -5.01 3.31 -0.52
N THR A 20 -6.15 3.73 0.03
CA THR A 20 -6.21 4.36 1.34
C THR A 20 -6.16 3.29 2.42
N LEU A 21 -5.27 3.45 3.41
CA LEU A 21 -5.17 2.50 4.52
C LEU A 21 -6.47 2.51 5.34
N PRO A 22 -7.13 1.35 5.55
CA PRO A 22 -8.36 1.28 6.32
C PRO A 22 -8.07 1.43 7.83
N PRO A 23 -9.04 1.97 8.59
CA PRO A 23 -8.87 2.17 10.04
C PRO A 23 -8.67 0.85 10.79
N GLU A 24 -9.21 -0.27 10.31
CA GLU A 24 -9.06 -1.61 10.90
C GLU A 24 -7.58 -2.05 11.01
N LEU A 25 -6.74 -1.66 10.04
CA LEU A 25 -5.30 -1.98 10.04
C LEU A 25 -4.46 -0.97 10.84
N LYS A 26 -5.02 0.20 11.15
CA LYS A 26 -4.33 1.29 11.88
C LYS A 26 -4.35 1.08 13.39
N ASN A 27 -5.25 0.25 13.91
CA ASN A 27 -5.50 0.09 15.35
C ASN A 27 -4.58 -0.93 16.06
N GLY A 28 -3.70 -1.61 15.32
CA GLY A 28 -2.83 -2.67 15.84
C GLY A 28 -1.44 -2.21 16.31
N GLY A 29 -1.36 -1.27 17.27
CA GLY A 29 -0.11 -0.91 17.93
C GLY A 29 0.85 0.00 17.14
N ILE A 30 2.12 0.03 17.55
CA ILE A 30 3.16 0.95 17.01
C ILE A 30 3.50 0.66 15.54
N LYS A 31 3.19 -0.55 15.02
CA LYS A 31 3.53 -1.00 13.66
C LYS A 31 2.37 -1.76 13.02
N ILE A 32 2.13 -1.52 11.73
CA ILE A 32 1.16 -2.27 10.91
C ILE A 32 1.75 -3.64 10.55
N SER A 33 0.97 -4.71 10.76
CA SER A 33 1.35 -6.05 10.32
C SER A 33 1.39 -6.14 8.79
N ARG A 34 2.56 -6.49 8.24
CA ARG A 34 2.72 -6.69 6.78
C ARG A 34 1.85 -7.83 6.25
N GLN A 35 1.63 -8.87 7.06
CA GLN A 35 0.79 -10.01 6.71
C GLN A 35 -0.67 -9.58 6.58
N ALA A 36 -1.20 -8.85 7.57
CA ALA A 36 -2.57 -8.33 7.52
C ALA A 36 -2.77 -7.34 6.36
N LEU A 37 -1.77 -6.49 6.08
CA LEU A 37 -1.81 -5.58 4.94
C LEU A 37 -1.83 -6.36 3.61
N LYS A 38 -1.03 -7.41 3.47
CA LYS A 38 -1.03 -8.27 2.27
C LYS A 38 -2.40 -8.90 2.07
N GLU A 39 -2.98 -9.50 3.10
CA GLU A 39 -4.32 -10.11 3.03
C GLU A 39 -5.40 -9.09 2.69
N TRP A 40 -5.33 -7.89 3.27
CA TRP A 40 -6.26 -6.82 2.93
C TRP A 40 -6.15 -6.39 1.47
N VAL A 41 -4.94 -6.18 0.93
CA VAL A 41 -4.75 -5.84 -0.50
C VAL A 41 -5.32 -6.92 -1.41
N GLN A 42 -5.19 -8.20 -1.05
CA GLN A 42 -5.77 -9.31 -1.84
C GLN A 42 -7.31 -9.30 -1.84
N ARG A 43 -7.97 -8.70 -0.85
CA ARG A 43 -9.44 -8.57 -0.79
C ARG A 43 -9.99 -7.34 -1.54
N GLN A 44 -9.12 -6.50 -2.11
CA GLN A 44 -9.51 -5.30 -2.87
C GLN A 44 -9.61 -5.58 -4.39
N ASP A 45 -9.50 -6.84 -4.80
CA ASP A 45 -9.66 -7.28 -6.19
C ASP A 45 -11.08 -7.77 -6.46
#